data_AF-A0A848HQQ8-F1
#
_entry.id   AF-A0A848HQQ8-F1
#
_cell.length_a   1.000
_cell.length_b   1.000
_cell.length_c   1.000
_cell.angle_alpha   90.00
_cell.angle_beta   90.00
_cell.angle_gamma   90.00
#
_symmetry.space_group_name_H-M   'P 1'
#
loop_
_entity.id
_entity.type
_entity.pdbx_description
1 polymer ?
#
loop_
_entity_poly.entity_id
_entity_poly.type
_entity_poly.pdbx_seq_one_letter_code
_entity_poly.pdbx_strand_id
1 'polypeptide(L)'
;MPSNRTRLILKTAAATLLAAAALGAAGGYVVFMAGWYNIGATAQHTQPVHDLLEQGMRASVERRARGIDAPPGLMAAPRIAAGAVVYRDKCAQCHGAPGFAQSDHGKAMQPVPGPLVDVARRWKPGELYWITRNGIKMSGMPAWEFHLADDELWDVVAFMQQMPMLTPAAYRNITAASAARPATPAAGPSLPPDAKRGRIALAQHACQSCHIVPGVTGPRVFVGRSLDGLAKRKFIAGTLPNTQDNLVRWIRDPHGVDPHTPMPVLGVSERDARDMTAYLLTR
;
A
#
# COMPACT_ATOMS: atom_id res chain seq x y z
N MET A 1 -9.97 -50.09 -11.56
CA MET A 1 -8.81 -49.79 -10.69
C MET A 1 -7.56 -49.66 -11.57
N PRO A 2 -6.69 -48.65 -11.40
CA PRO A 2 -5.49 -48.53 -12.22
C PRO A 2 -4.57 -49.74 -12.02
N SER A 3 -4.02 -50.27 -13.11
CA SER A 3 -3.13 -51.43 -13.11
C SER A 3 -1.87 -51.17 -12.25
N ASN A 4 -1.22 -52.23 -11.78
CA ASN A 4 0.03 -52.11 -11.01
C ASN A 4 1.11 -51.33 -11.78
N ARG A 5 1.16 -51.49 -13.11
CA ARG A 5 2.05 -50.72 -14.00
C ARG A 5 1.69 -49.24 -14.03
N THR A 6 0.41 -48.91 -14.15
CA THR A 6 -0.07 -47.52 -14.12
C THR A 6 0.22 -46.85 -12.78
N ARG A 7 0.01 -47.55 -11.65
CA ARG A 7 0.34 -47.04 -10.31
C ARG A 7 1.84 -46.80 -10.14
N LEU A 8 2.68 -47.70 -10.66
CA LEU A 8 4.13 -47.53 -10.62
C LEU A 8 4.57 -46.32 -11.45
N ILE A 9 4.07 -46.19 -12.68
CA ILE A 9 4.36 -45.03 -13.55
C ILE A 9 3.97 -43.72 -12.87
N LEU A 10 2.76 -43.64 -12.29
CA LEU A 10 2.30 -42.44 -11.59
C LEU A 10 3.16 -42.11 -10.36
N LYS A 11 3.56 -43.12 -9.57
CA LYS A 11 4.45 -42.94 -8.42
C LYS A 11 5.83 -42.44 -8.84
N THR A 12 6.42 -43.04 -9.87
CA THR A 12 7.72 -42.61 -10.38
C THR A 12 7.65 -41.20 -10.96
N ALA A 13 6.63 -40.89 -11.77
CA ALA A 13 6.43 -39.54 -12.30
C ALA A 13 6.28 -38.50 -11.19
N ALA A 14 5.46 -38.78 -10.17
CA ALA A 14 5.30 -37.90 -9.01
C ALA A 14 6.62 -37.74 -8.24
N ALA A 15 7.35 -38.82 -7.97
CA ALA A 15 8.63 -38.78 -7.28
C ALA A 15 9.67 -37.96 -8.07
N THR A 16 9.75 -38.13 -9.39
CA THR A 16 10.64 -37.37 -10.26
C THR A 16 10.29 -35.88 -10.26
N LEU A 17 9.01 -35.53 -10.36
CA LEU A 17 8.56 -34.13 -10.31
C LEU A 17 8.88 -33.48 -8.96
N LEU A 18 8.66 -34.21 -7.85
CA LEU A 18 9.00 -33.73 -6.51
C LEU A 18 10.52 -33.55 -6.34
N ALA A 19 11.32 -34.49 -6.81
CA ALA A 19 12.78 -34.40 -6.76
C ALA A 19 13.29 -33.22 -7.59
N ALA A 20 12.77 -33.03 -8.80
CA ALA A 20 13.12 -31.90 -9.66
C ALA A 20 12.74 -30.56 -9.02
N ALA A 21 11.54 -30.46 -8.42
CA ALA A 21 11.10 -29.27 -7.71
C ALA A 21 11.99 -28.96 -6.49
N ALA A 22 12.36 -29.98 -5.72
CA ALA A 22 13.25 -29.84 -4.57
C ALA A 22 14.66 -29.38 -4.98
N LEU A 23 15.23 -29.97 -6.04
CA LEU A 23 16.52 -29.56 -6.60
C LEU A 23 16.47 -28.13 -7.13
N GLY A 24 15.38 -27.75 -7.81
CA GLY A 24 15.16 -26.37 -8.27
C GLY A 24 15.09 -25.37 -7.11
N ALA A 25 14.35 -25.70 -6.05
CA ALA A 25 14.24 -24.86 -4.86
C ALA A 25 15.59 -24.73 -4.12
N ALA A 26 16.33 -25.82 -3.98
CA ALA A 26 17.68 -25.81 -3.39
C ALA A 26 18.65 -24.96 -4.23
N GLY A 27 18.63 -25.12 -5.56
CA GLY A 27 19.43 -24.30 -6.47
C GLY A 27 19.10 -22.82 -6.35
N GLY A 28 17.81 -22.45 -6.34
CA GLY A 28 17.36 -21.08 -6.15
C GLY A 28 17.79 -20.49 -4.79
N TYR A 29 17.68 -21.29 -3.72
CA TYR A 29 18.14 -20.89 -2.39
C TYR A 29 19.65 -20.63 -2.37
N VAL A 30 20.46 -21.49 -2.98
CA VAL A 30 21.92 -21.30 -3.08
C VAL A 30 22.25 -20.03 -3.85
N VAL A 31 21.62 -19.80 -5.01
CA VAL A 31 21.84 -18.58 -5.82
C VAL A 31 21.53 -17.32 -5.01
N PHE A 32 20.43 -17.32 -4.24
CA PHE A 32 20.03 -16.18 -3.43
C PHE A 32 20.98 -15.96 -2.24
N MET A 33 21.31 -17.02 -1.50
CA MET A 33 22.18 -16.93 -0.32
C MET A 33 23.65 -16.71 -0.67
N ALA A 34 24.10 -17.13 -1.85
CA ALA A 34 25.42 -16.82 -2.39
C ALA A 34 25.52 -15.36 -2.90
N GLY A 35 24.40 -14.61 -2.91
CA GLY A 35 24.38 -13.21 -3.36
C GLY A 35 24.53 -13.03 -4.87
N TRP A 36 24.32 -14.07 -5.66
CA TRP A 36 24.41 -13.99 -7.14
C TRP A 36 23.24 -13.23 -7.76
N TYR A 37 22.11 -13.13 -7.07
CA TYR A 37 21.00 -12.29 -7.50
C TYR A 37 21.29 -10.82 -7.17
N ASN A 38 21.50 -10.00 -8.22
CA ASN A 38 21.72 -8.57 -8.06
C ASN A 38 20.43 -7.86 -7.65
N ILE A 39 20.38 -7.38 -6.40
CA ILE A 39 19.24 -6.63 -5.83
C ILE A 39 19.33 -5.12 -6.06
N GLY A 40 20.38 -4.63 -6.73
CA GLY A 40 20.58 -3.20 -6.99
C GLY A 40 19.46 -2.65 -7.88
N ALA A 41 18.82 -1.56 -7.46
CA ALA A 41 17.75 -0.91 -8.22
C ALA A 41 18.20 -0.34 -9.58
N THR A 42 19.51 -0.24 -9.80
CA THR A 42 20.12 0.14 -11.09
C THR A 42 20.05 -0.98 -12.14
N ALA A 43 19.79 -2.23 -11.74
CA ALA A 43 19.56 -3.35 -12.63
C ALA A 43 18.05 -3.55 -12.87
N GLN A 44 17.65 -3.71 -14.13
CA GLN A 44 16.28 -4.01 -14.51
C GLN A 44 15.99 -5.51 -14.34
N HIS A 45 14.72 -5.86 -14.15
CA HIS A 45 14.27 -7.22 -14.40
C HIS A 45 14.55 -7.61 -15.86
N THR A 46 14.78 -8.90 -16.12
CA THR A 46 14.77 -9.40 -17.50
C THR A 46 13.36 -9.26 -18.08
N GLN A 47 13.23 -9.07 -19.39
CA GLN A 47 11.92 -8.88 -20.02
C GLN A 47 10.91 -10.00 -19.68
N PRO A 48 11.27 -11.31 -19.70
CA PRO A 48 10.33 -12.36 -19.34
C PRO A 48 9.86 -12.30 -17.88
N VAL A 49 10.75 -11.90 -16.95
CA VAL A 49 10.38 -11.73 -15.53
C VAL A 49 9.46 -10.53 -15.38
N HIS A 50 9.78 -9.42 -16.04
CA HIS A 50 8.93 -8.23 -16.07
C HIS A 50 7.52 -8.57 -16.58
N ASP A 51 7.41 -9.23 -17.73
CA ASP A 51 6.13 -9.55 -18.37
C ASP A 51 5.27 -10.47 -17.51
N LEU A 52 5.89 -11.46 -16.85
CA LEU A 52 5.21 -12.34 -15.92
C LEU A 52 4.65 -11.58 -14.71
N LEU A 53 5.44 -10.68 -14.13
CA LEU A 53 5.03 -9.86 -12.99
C LEU A 53 3.91 -8.88 -13.39
N GLU A 54 4.01 -8.24 -14.55
CA GLU A 54 2.99 -7.32 -15.06
C GLU A 54 1.67 -8.05 -15.34
N GLN A 55 1.71 -9.19 -16.02
CA GLN A 55 0.51 -10.01 -16.28
C GLN A 55 -0.14 -10.50 -14.98
N GLY A 56 0.66 -10.96 -14.02
CA GLY A 56 0.17 -11.37 -12.71
C GLY A 56 -0.48 -10.21 -11.94
N MET A 57 0.11 -9.01 -12.00
CA MET A 57 -0.48 -7.80 -11.43
C MET A 57 -1.82 -7.46 -12.07
N ARG A 58 -1.90 -7.44 -13.42
CA ARG A 58 -3.14 -7.17 -14.16
C ARG A 58 -4.26 -8.16 -13.82
N ALA A 59 -3.95 -9.46 -13.85
CA ALA A 59 -4.93 -10.50 -13.50
C ALA A 59 -5.41 -10.39 -12.05
N SER A 60 -4.52 -9.98 -11.12
CA SER A 60 -4.88 -9.72 -9.73
C SER A 60 -5.82 -8.53 -9.62
N VAL A 61 -5.50 -7.40 -10.25
CA VAL A 61 -6.35 -6.20 -10.25
C VAL A 61 -7.72 -6.53 -10.82
N GLU A 62 -7.78 -7.16 -12.00
CA GLU A 62 -9.05 -7.53 -12.65
C GLU A 62 -9.92 -8.40 -11.74
N ARG A 63 -9.32 -9.39 -11.05
CA ARG A 63 -10.05 -10.26 -10.11
C ARG A 63 -10.54 -9.50 -8.88
N ARG A 64 -9.74 -8.58 -8.35
CA ARG A 64 -10.02 -7.90 -7.07
C ARG A 64 -10.91 -6.68 -7.21
N ALA A 65 -10.93 -6.06 -8.39
CA ALA A 65 -11.79 -4.93 -8.72
C ALA A 65 -13.20 -5.36 -9.20
N ARG A 66 -13.49 -6.67 -9.26
CA ARG A 66 -14.83 -7.16 -9.63
C ARG A 66 -15.88 -6.63 -8.65
N GLY A 67 -16.94 -6.03 -9.19
CA GLY A 67 -18.03 -5.45 -8.39
C GLY A 67 -17.71 -4.07 -7.79
N ILE A 68 -16.60 -3.45 -8.19
CA ILE A 68 -16.32 -2.05 -7.87
C ILE A 68 -16.84 -1.19 -9.02
N ASP A 69 -18.03 -0.63 -8.82
CA ASP A 69 -18.65 0.29 -9.78
C ASP A 69 -18.29 1.73 -9.45
N ALA A 70 -18.08 2.53 -10.50
CA ALA A 70 -17.86 3.96 -10.34
C ALA A 70 -19.11 4.64 -9.74
N PRO A 71 -18.94 5.59 -8.81
CA PRO A 71 -20.07 6.34 -8.29
C PRO A 71 -20.74 7.15 -9.42
N PRO A 72 -22.06 7.39 -9.33
CA PRO A 72 -22.75 8.27 -10.27
C PRO A 72 -22.10 9.66 -10.25
N GLY A 73 -21.96 10.26 -11.44
CA GLY A 73 -21.32 11.56 -11.56
C GLY A 73 -19.79 11.53 -11.36
N LEU A 74 -19.12 10.41 -11.61
CA LEU A 74 -17.65 10.33 -11.59
C LEU A 74 -16.99 11.48 -12.37
N MET A 75 -17.52 11.84 -13.54
CA MET A 75 -16.97 12.92 -14.38
C MET A 75 -17.50 14.32 -14.06
N ALA A 76 -18.07 14.54 -12.88
CA ALA A 76 -18.52 15.87 -12.46
C ALA A 76 -17.33 16.84 -12.29
N ALA A 77 -17.44 18.06 -12.79
CA ALA A 77 -16.36 19.05 -12.75
C ALA A 77 -15.77 19.30 -11.34
N PRO A 78 -16.57 19.40 -10.25
CA PRO A 78 -16.03 19.55 -8.89
C PRO A 78 -15.17 18.36 -8.44
N ARG A 79 -15.55 17.14 -8.85
CA ARG A 79 -14.83 15.90 -8.53
C ARG A 79 -13.48 15.85 -9.24
N ILE A 80 -13.45 16.20 -10.53
CA ILE A 80 -12.21 16.30 -11.33
C ILE A 80 -11.28 17.38 -10.74
N ALA A 81 -11.83 18.54 -10.36
CA ALA A 81 -11.08 19.64 -9.76
C ALA A 81 -10.43 19.23 -8.42
N ALA A 82 -11.19 18.60 -7.52
CA ALA A 82 -10.67 18.07 -6.26
C ALA A 82 -9.59 16.99 -6.49
N GLY A 83 -9.83 16.08 -7.44
CA GLY A 83 -8.89 15.03 -7.81
C GLY A 83 -7.57 15.55 -8.36
N ALA A 84 -7.61 16.66 -9.10
CA ALA A 84 -6.41 17.30 -9.64
C ALA A 84 -5.47 17.79 -8.53
N VAL A 85 -6.01 18.31 -7.43
CA VAL A 85 -5.24 18.76 -6.25
C VAL A 85 -4.58 17.57 -5.57
N VAL A 86 -5.36 16.52 -5.28
CA VAL A 86 -4.85 15.31 -4.64
C VAL A 86 -3.77 14.65 -5.51
N TYR A 87 -3.99 14.57 -6.83
CA TYR A 87 -3.02 14.01 -7.77
C TYR A 87 -1.72 14.81 -7.79
N ARG A 88 -1.80 16.15 -7.85
CA ARG A 88 -0.63 17.04 -7.81
C ARG A 88 0.20 16.79 -6.56
N ASP A 89 -0.45 16.69 -5.40
CA ASP A 89 0.23 16.63 -4.10
C ASP A 89 0.76 15.24 -3.77
N LYS A 90 0.13 14.18 -4.27
CA LYS A 90 0.41 12.79 -3.85
C LYS A 90 0.91 11.86 -4.96
N CYS A 91 0.59 12.15 -6.22
CA CYS A 91 0.84 11.23 -7.34
C CYS A 91 1.88 11.76 -8.35
N ALA A 92 1.85 13.06 -8.64
CA ALA A 92 2.63 13.66 -9.72
C ALA A 92 4.15 13.54 -9.52
N GLN A 93 4.63 13.47 -8.27
CA GLN A 93 6.04 13.23 -7.99
C GLN A 93 6.55 11.92 -8.61
N CYS A 94 5.76 10.85 -8.52
CA CYS A 94 6.13 9.55 -9.05
C CYS A 94 5.64 9.35 -10.48
N HIS A 95 4.47 9.87 -10.86
CA HIS A 95 3.86 9.57 -12.16
C HIS A 95 3.97 10.70 -13.20
N GLY A 96 4.49 11.87 -12.81
CA GLY A 96 4.42 13.07 -13.64
C GLY A 96 2.98 13.55 -13.85
N ALA A 97 2.80 14.50 -14.75
CA ALA A 97 1.49 15.03 -15.14
C ALA A 97 1.55 15.56 -16.59
N PRO A 98 0.42 15.96 -17.21
CA PRO A 98 0.43 16.52 -18.56
C PRO A 98 1.42 17.69 -18.72
N GLY A 99 2.53 17.45 -19.42
CA GLY A 99 3.62 18.44 -19.61
C GLY A 99 4.56 18.61 -18.42
N PHE A 100 4.53 17.72 -17.42
CA PHE A 100 5.41 17.73 -16.25
C PHE A 100 6.06 16.37 -16.07
N ALA A 101 7.38 16.36 -16.03
CA ALA A 101 8.15 15.15 -15.74
C ALA A 101 7.98 14.72 -14.28
N GLN A 102 8.27 13.44 -14.02
CA GLN A 102 8.43 12.90 -12.68
C GLN A 102 9.56 13.63 -11.94
N SER A 103 9.57 13.56 -10.62
CA SER A 103 10.75 13.93 -9.82
C SER A 103 11.88 12.92 -10.02
N ASP A 104 13.07 13.25 -9.53
CA ASP A 104 14.24 12.37 -9.68
C ASP A 104 14.08 11.05 -8.93
N HIS A 105 13.40 11.03 -7.78
CA HIS A 105 13.07 9.78 -7.10
C HIS A 105 12.10 8.93 -7.90
N GLY A 106 11.10 9.52 -8.56
CA GLY A 106 10.19 8.80 -9.45
C GLY A 106 10.92 8.17 -10.64
N LYS A 107 11.83 8.91 -11.27
CA LYS A 107 12.66 8.41 -12.39
C LYS A 107 13.62 7.29 -11.97
N ALA A 108 14.06 7.28 -10.72
CA ALA A 108 15.03 6.33 -10.18
C ALA A 108 14.40 5.11 -9.48
N MET A 109 13.07 5.00 -9.44
CA MET A 109 12.39 3.83 -8.88
C MET A 109 12.54 2.60 -9.78
N GLN A 110 12.57 1.42 -9.16
CA GLN A 110 12.55 0.13 -9.84
C GLN A 110 11.38 -0.71 -9.28
N PRO A 111 10.33 -1.01 -10.06
CA PRO A 111 10.09 -0.55 -11.44
C PRO A 111 9.82 0.96 -11.53
N VAL A 112 10.14 1.54 -12.68
CA VAL A 112 9.86 2.95 -12.97
C VAL A 112 8.34 3.12 -13.07
N PRO A 113 7.71 4.00 -12.27
CA PRO A 113 6.30 4.32 -12.41
C PRO A 113 6.02 4.84 -13.82
N GLY A 114 5.01 4.30 -14.50
CA GLY A 114 4.63 4.78 -15.83
C GLY A 114 3.88 6.13 -15.75
N PRO A 115 3.93 6.96 -16.81
CA PRO A 115 3.06 8.12 -16.90
C PRO A 115 1.59 7.69 -16.95
N LEU A 116 0.70 8.50 -16.38
CA LEU A 116 -0.73 8.20 -16.28
C LEU A 116 -1.60 8.93 -17.31
N VAL A 117 -0.97 9.66 -18.25
CA VAL A 117 -1.67 10.43 -19.29
C VAL A 117 -2.46 9.57 -20.29
N ASP A 118 -2.25 8.26 -20.33
CA ASP A 118 -2.99 7.29 -21.14
C ASP A 118 -3.70 6.24 -20.28
N VAL A 119 -3.77 6.44 -18.95
CA VAL A 119 -4.25 5.43 -18.00
C VAL A 119 -5.70 5.00 -18.26
N ALA A 120 -6.55 5.93 -18.70
CA ALA A 120 -7.94 5.67 -19.05
C ALA A 120 -8.11 4.72 -20.24
N ARG A 121 -7.08 4.55 -21.09
CA ARG A 121 -7.06 3.56 -22.18
C ARG A 121 -6.72 2.15 -21.69
N ARG A 122 -6.06 2.05 -20.53
CA ARG A 122 -5.50 0.81 -20.00
C ARG A 122 -6.31 0.18 -18.87
N TRP A 123 -7.11 0.98 -18.16
CA TRP A 123 -7.78 0.57 -16.92
C TRP A 123 -9.18 1.14 -16.79
N LYS A 124 -10.09 0.34 -16.23
CA LYS A 124 -11.45 0.77 -15.87
C LYS A 124 -11.43 1.61 -14.59
N PRO A 125 -12.40 2.51 -14.36
CA PRO A 125 -12.47 3.30 -13.13
C PRO A 125 -12.41 2.49 -11.82
N GLY A 126 -13.12 1.34 -11.74
CA GLY A 126 -13.07 0.47 -10.57
C GLY A 126 -11.70 -0.18 -10.32
N GLU A 127 -10.95 -0.46 -11.39
CA GLU A 127 -9.58 -0.97 -11.31
C GLU A 127 -8.62 0.11 -10.83
N LEU A 128 -8.75 1.34 -11.35
CA LEU A 128 -7.99 2.50 -10.88
C LEU A 128 -8.25 2.76 -9.40
N TYR A 129 -9.51 2.77 -8.99
CA TYR A 129 -9.89 2.89 -7.58
C TYR A 129 -9.22 1.81 -6.73
N TRP A 130 -9.28 0.55 -7.17
CA TRP A 130 -8.67 -0.56 -6.44
C TRP A 130 -7.15 -0.41 -6.33
N ILE A 131 -6.47 -0.07 -7.42
CA ILE A 131 -5.02 0.16 -7.45
C ILE A 131 -4.64 1.33 -6.54
N THR A 132 -5.32 2.48 -6.63
CA THR A 132 -5.01 3.64 -5.79
C THR A 132 -5.29 3.34 -4.33
N ARG A 133 -6.41 2.69 -4.00
CA ARG A 133 -6.74 2.34 -2.61
C ARG A 133 -5.72 1.39 -1.99
N ASN A 134 -5.33 0.33 -2.71
CA ASN A 134 -4.58 -0.80 -2.15
C ASN A 134 -3.07 -0.78 -2.46
N GLY A 135 -2.63 0.07 -3.40
CA GLY A 135 -1.27 0.08 -3.91
C GLY A 135 -0.91 -1.19 -4.68
N ILE A 136 0.38 -1.31 -5.02
CA ILE A 136 0.92 -2.50 -5.68
C ILE A 136 2.09 -3.02 -4.86
N LYS A 137 1.93 -4.23 -4.29
CA LYS A 137 2.97 -4.86 -3.48
C LYS A 137 4.22 -5.13 -4.30
N MET A 138 5.40 -5.03 -3.67
CA MET A 138 6.71 -5.16 -4.34
C MET A 138 6.93 -4.11 -5.43
N SER A 139 6.41 -2.90 -5.23
CA SER A 139 6.67 -1.74 -6.09
C SER A 139 6.78 -0.47 -5.22
N GLY A 140 7.11 0.66 -5.85
CA GLY A 140 7.05 1.97 -5.21
C GLY A 140 5.64 2.56 -5.05
N MET A 141 4.58 1.87 -5.52
CA MET A 141 3.20 2.37 -5.46
C MET A 141 2.54 2.08 -4.09
N PRO A 142 2.32 3.09 -3.22
CA PRO A 142 1.77 2.90 -1.89
C PRO A 142 0.24 2.65 -1.93
N ALA A 143 -0.29 2.13 -0.83
CA ALA A 143 -1.72 2.08 -0.60
C ALA A 143 -2.20 3.41 -0.01
N TRP A 144 -3.29 3.97 -0.53
CA TRP A 144 -3.81 5.26 -0.08
C TRP A 144 -5.00 5.16 0.90
N GLU A 145 -5.54 3.96 1.16
CA GLU A 145 -6.70 3.75 2.07
C GLU A 145 -6.56 4.38 3.47
N PHE A 146 -5.34 4.46 4.00
CA PHE A 146 -5.08 5.02 5.34
C PHE A 146 -4.67 6.49 5.31
N HIS A 147 -4.66 7.11 4.13
CA HIS A 147 -4.16 8.47 3.90
C HIS A 147 -5.11 9.34 3.05
N LEU A 148 -6.17 8.76 2.51
CA LEU A 148 -7.23 9.40 1.71
C LEU A 148 -8.58 8.76 2.04
N ALA A 149 -9.63 9.57 2.12
CA ALA A 149 -11.00 9.09 2.21
C ALA A 149 -11.46 8.47 0.87
N ASP A 150 -12.48 7.61 0.91
CA ASP A 150 -13.05 6.97 -0.29
C ASP A 150 -13.47 7.99 -1.36
N ASP A 151 -14.06 9.11 -0.96
CA ASP A 151 -14.44 10.17 -1.90
C ASP A 151 -13.22 10.79 -2.58
N GLU A 152 -12.14 11.05 -1.84
CA GLU A 152 -10.89 11.60 -2.40
C GLU A 152 -10.23 10.61 -3.36
N LEU A 153 -10.30 9.30 -3.07
CA LEU A 153 -9.83 8.25 -3.98
C LEU A 153 -10.60 8.30 -5.31
N TRP A 154 -11.92 8.42 -5.26
CA TRP A 154 -12.75 8.56 -6.46
C TRP A 154 -12.55 9.91 -7.18
N ASP A 155 -12.27 10.99 -6.45
CA ASP A 155 -11.90 12.28 -7.02
C ASP A 155 -10.63 12.14 -7.88
N VAL A 156 -9.59 11.48 -7.36
CA VAL A 156 -8.36 11.20 -8.12
C VAL A 156 -8.65 10.34 -9.34
N VAL A 157 -9.49 9.30 -9.23
CA VAL A 157 -9.88 8.46 -10.37
C VAL A 157 -10.57 9.28 -11.46
N ALA A 158 -11.47 10.19 -11.09
CA ALA A 158 -12.12 11.09 -12.04
C ALA A 158 -11.11 11.99 -12.77
N PHE A 159 -10.15 12.55 -12.03
CA PHE A 159 -9.09 13.34 -12.64
C PHE A 159 -8.21 12.50 -13.58
N MET A 160 -7.85 11.27 -13.20
CA MET A 160 -7.10 10.33 -14.06
C MET A 160 -7.86 10.00 -15.36
N GLN A 161 -9.19 9.93 -15.32
CA GLN A 161 -10.02 9.75 -16.52
C GLN A 161 -10.02 10.99 -17.43
N GLN A 162 -9.98 12.20 -16.86
CA GLN A 162 -9.92 13.45 -17.62
C GLN A 162 -8.51 13.76 -18.19
N MET A 163 -7.47 13.30 -17.50
CA MET A 163 -6.07 13.62 -17.78
C MET A 163 -5.63 13.49 -19.25
N PRO A 164 -6.02 12.43 -20.01
CA PRO A 164 -5.59 12.26 -21.40
C PRO A 164 -6.02 13.38 -22.33
N MET A 165 -7.01 14.18 -21.95
CA MET A 165 -7.56 15.28 -22.74
C MET A 165 -6.98 16.65 -22.36
N LEU A 166 -6.12 16.71 -21.33
CA LEU A 166 -5.59 17.97 -20.82
C LEU A 166 -4.31 18.39 -21.54
N THR A 167 -4.28 19.67 -21.93
CA THR A 167 -3.02 20.34 -22.27
C THR A 167 -2.23 20.68 -20.99
N PRO A 168 -0.92 20.92 -21.07
CA PRO A 168 -0.15 21.38 -19.92
C PRO A 168 -0.69 22.68 -19.30
N ALA A 169 -1.22 23.59 -20.12
CA ALA A 169 -1.85 24.82 -19.64
C ALA A 169 -3.16 24.53 -18.90
N ALA A 170 -4.01 23.64 -19.42
CA ALA A 170 -5.24 23.23 -18.75
C ALA A 170 -4.96 22.55 -17.41
N TYR A 171 -3.94 21.69 -17.33
CA TYR A 171 -3.52 21.06 -16.08
C TYR A 171 -3.04 22.08 -15.03
N ARG A 172 -2.25 23.09 -15.44
CA ARG A 172 -1.86 24.18 -14.53
C ARG A 172 -3.07 24.96 -14.02
N ASN A 173 -4.01 25.27 -14.91
CA ASN A 173 -5.18 26.07 -14.54
C ASN A 173 -6.08 25.32 -13.56
N ILE A 174 -6.39 24.04 -13.80
CA ILE A 174 -7.25 23.26 -12.89
C ILE A 174 -6.61 23.06 -11.52
N THR A 175 -5.29 22.85 -11.46
CA THR A 175 -4.58 22.64 -10.18
C THR A 175 -4.33 23.94 -9.41
N ALA A 176 -4.24 25.09 -10.08
CA ALA A 176 -4.12 26.40 -9.44
C ALA A 176 -5.46 26.95 -8.94
N ALA A 177 -6.53 26.77 -9.72
CA ALA A 177 -7.87 27.28 -9.38
C ALA A 177 -8.60 26.45 -8.32
N SER A 178 -8.25 25.17 -8.19
CA SER A 178 -8.89 24.28 -7.21
C SER A 178 -8.23 24.49 -5.84
N ALA A 179 -8.87 25.28 -4.97
CA ALA A 179 -8.59 25.19 -3.54
C ALA A 179 -8.97 23.78 -3.08
N ALA A 180 -8.07 23.11 -2.35
CA ALA A 180 -8.35 21.79 -1.79
C ALA A 180 -9.72 21.80 -1.12
N ARG A 181 -10.58 20.83 -1.45
CA ARG A 181 -11.80 20.61 -0.66
C ARG A 181 -11.33 20.44 0.78
N PRO A 182 -12.00 21.04 1.79
CA PRO A 182 -11.69 20.74 3.18
C PRO A 182 -11.69 19.21 3.31
N ALA A 183 -10.57 18.66 3.78
CA ALA A 183 -10.46 17.23 4.02
C ALA A 183 -11.68 16.85 4.85
N THR A 184 -12.61 16.12 4.24
CA THR A 184 -13.76 15.63 4.99
C THR A 184 -13.14 14.60 5.93
N PRO A 185 -13.16 14.79 7.25
CA PRO A 185 -12.71 13.74 8.15
C PRO A 185 -13.43 12.47 7.72
N ALA A 186 -12.74 11.33 7.71
CA ALA A 186 -13.37 10.05 7.46
C ALA A 186 -14.40 9.77 8.57
N ALA A 187 -15.54 10.46 8.53
CA ALA A 187 -16.67 10.36 9.41
C ALA A 187 -17.60 9.31 8.80
N GLY A 188 -17.10 8.08 8.73
CA GLY A 188 -17.99 6.93 8.76
C GLY A 188 -18.63 6.85 10.16
N PRO A 189 -19.74 6.12 10.32
CA PRO A 189 -20.29 5.81 11.63
C PRO A 189 -19.17 5.31 12.55
N SER A 190 -19.30 5.56 13.86
CA SER A 190 -18.39 5.03 14.90
C SER A 190 -18.47 3.50 14.92
N LEU A 191 -17.90 2.86 13.89
CA LEU A 191 -17.80 1.43 13.79
C LEU A 191 -16.99 0.97 15.01
N PRO A 192 -17.28 -0.21 15.56
CA PRO A 192 -16.40 -0.80 16.57
C PRO A 192 -14.96 -0.87 16.06
N PRO A 193 -13.95 -0.74 16.94
CA PRO A 193 -12.56 -0.96 16.57
C PRO A 193 -12.36 -2.34 15.93
N ASP A 194 -11.65 -2.38 14.80
CA ASP A 194 -11.35 -3.60 14.04
C ASP A 194 -9.86 -3.94 14.17
N ALA A 195 -9.54 -4.98 14.94
CA ALA A 195 -8.17 -5.45 15.15
C ALA A 195 -7.49 -5.93 13.85
N LYS A 196 -8.23 -6.48 12.88
CA LYS A 196 -7.66 -6.92 11.60
C LYS A 196 -7.23 -5.71 10.78
N ARG A 197 -8.06 -4.67 10.73
CA ARG A 197 -7.71 -3.38 10.12
C ARG A 197 -6.56 -2.71 10.87
N GLY A 198 -6.57 -2.77 12.20
CA GLY A 198 -5.51 -2.25 13.06
C GLY A 198 -4.12 -2.81 12.75
N ARG A 199 -4.03 -4.11 12.50
CA ARG A 199 -2.79 -4.76 12.06
C ARG A 199 -2.26 -4.18 10.74
N ILE A 200 -3.17 -3.90 9.80
CA ILE A 200 -2.81 -3.30 8.51
C ILE A 200 -2.41 -1.85 8.72
N ALA A 201 -3.16 -1.10 9.52
CA ALA A 201 -2.87 0.30 9.85
C ALA A 201 -1.48 0.46 10.47
N LEU A 202 -1.08 -0.42 11.40
CA LEU A 202 0.28 -0.42 11.97
C LEU A 202 1.35 -0.53 10.88
N ALA A 203 1.10 -1.33 9.83
CA ALA A 203 2.02 -1.48 8.72
C ALA A 203 2.04 -0.25 7.79
N GLN A 204 0.87 0.35 7.54
CA GLN A 204 0.70 1.49 6.63
C GLN A 204 1.18 2.81 7.24
N HIS A 205 1.08 2.96 8.56
CA HIS A 205 1.69 4.07 9.31
C HIS A 205 3.13 3.77 9.74
N ALA A 206 3.78 2.78 9.12
CA ALA A 206 5.19 2.43 9.27
C ALA A 206 5.65 2.14 10.71
N CYS A 207 4.77 1.69 11.61
CA CYS A 207 5.13 1.40 13.00
C CYS A 207 6.23 0.33 13.11
N GLN A 208 6.24 -0.63 12.17
CA GLN A 208 7.24 -1.68 12.04
C GLN A 208 8.64 -1.20 11.61
N SER A 209 8.80 0.06 11.23
CA SER A 209 10.11 0.66 10.97
C SER A 209 10.87 0.98 12.26
N CYS A 210 10.14 1.19 13.36
CA CYS A 210 10.72 1.46 14.68
C CYS A 210 10.48 0.32 15.68
N HIS A 211 9.32 -0.35 15.61
CA HIS A 211 8.91 -1.38 16.56
C HIS A 211 8.87 -2.78 15.97
N ILE A 212 9.20 -3.79 16.77
CA ILE A 212 8.78 -5.17 16.48
C ILE A 212 7.29 -5.27 16.80
N VAL A 213 6.47 -5.52 15.78
CA VAL A 213 5.02 -5.64 15.90
C VAL A 213 4.61 -7.10 15.63
N PRO A 214 4.13 -7.86 16.62
CA PRO A 214 3.72 -9.25 16.42
C PRO A 214 2.71 -9.38 15.27
N GLY A 215 2.94 -10.33 14.37
CA GLY A 215 2.05 -10.59 13.23
C GLY A 215 2.11 -9.59 12.07
N VAL A 216 2.99 -8.58 12.13
CA VAL A 216 3.33 -7.69 11.02
C VAL A 216 4.73 -8.05 10.52
N THR A 217 4.83 -8.37 9.22
CA THR A 217 6.12 -8.70 8.60
C THR A 217 6.99 -7.46 8.48
N GLY A 218 8.23 -7.55 8.96
CA GLY A 218 9.22 -6.48 8.87
C GLY A 218 10.58 -6.94 9.40
N PRO A 219 11.63 -6.13 9.21
CA PRO A 219 12.94 -6.39 9.80
C PRO A 219 12.86 -6.35 11.34
N ARG A 220 13.82 -7.00 12.00
CA ARG A 220 13.99 -6.84 13.45
C ARG A 220 14.60 -5.47 13.73
N VAL A 221 13.76 -4.54 14.17
CA VAL A 221 14.14 -3.17 14.53
C VAL A 221 14.08 -2.97 16.04
N PHE A 222 14.99 -2.17 16.59
CA PHE A 222 15.12 -1.95 18.03
C PHE A 222 15.15 -0.46 18.39
N VAL A 223 14.65 0.41 17.51
CA VAL A 223 14.54 1.87 17.76
C VAL A 223 13.49 2.11 18.85
N GLY A 224 12.29 1.57 18.64
CA GLY A 224 11.25 1.48 19.65
C GLY A 224 11.28 0.12 20.35
N ARG A 225 10.77 0.06 21.58
CA ARG A 225 10.57 -1.21 22.28
C ARG A 225 9.64 -2.10 21.46
N SER A 226 9.88 -3.42 21.44
CA SER A 226 8.92 -4.39 20.92
C SER A 226 7.51 -4.09 21.45
N LEU A 227 6.47 -4.29 20.63
CA LEU A 227 5.06 -4.20 21.04
C LEU A 227 4.48 -5.56 21.42
N ASP A 228 5.31 -6.60 21.51
CA ASP A 228 4.90 -7.89 22.03
C ASP A 228 4.58 -7.82 23.53
N GLY A 229 3.49 -8.49 23.93
CA GLY A 229 2.97 -8.45 25.30
C GLY A 229 2.52 -7.06 25.75
N LEU A 230 2.18 -6.15 24.83
CA LEU A 230 1.75 -4.79 25.18
C LEU A 230 0.55 -4.82 26.14
N ALA A 231 -0.41 -5.72 25.94
CA ALA A 231 -1.60 -5.83 26.78
C ALA A 231 -1.29 -6.10 28.26
N LYS A 232 -0.14 -6.73 28.55
CA LYS A 232 0.30 -7.06 29.91
C LYS A 232 1.07 -5.93 30.60
N ARG A 233 1.42 -4.87 29.88
CA ARG A 233 2.17 -3.74 30.45
C ARG A 233 1.23 -2.91 31.30
N LYS A 234 1.76 -2.40 32.41
CA LYS A 234 1.02 -1.49 33.31
C LYS A 234 0.98 -0.06 32.77
N PHE A 235 2.07 0.36 32.11
CA PHE A 235 2.24 1.74 31.67
C PHE A 235 2.65 1.84 30.19
N ILE A 236 2.20 2.92 29.54
CA ILE A 236 2.58 3.39 28.21
C ILE A 236 3.47 4.61 28.42
N ALA A 237 4.56 4.72 27.66
CA ALA A 237 5.55 5.80 27.78
C ALA A 237 6.10 6.00 29.22
N GLY A 238 6.01 4.96 30.06
CA GLY A 238 6.45 5.01 31.46
C GLY A 238 5.52 5.75 32.42
N THR A 239 4.48 6.44 31.93
CA THR A 239 3.67 7.38 32.73
C THR A 239 2.17 7.10 32.67
N LEU A 240 1.62 6.74 31.51
CA LEU A 240 0.18 6.57 31.34
C LEU A 240 -0.27 5.14 31.66
N PRO A 241 -1.37 4.92 32.41
CA PRO A 241 -1.97 3.59 32.54
C PRO A 241 -2.28 2.97 31.17
N ASN A 242 -2.06 1.67 31.01
CA ASN A 242 -2.25 0.97 29.75
C ASN A 242 -3.73 0.71 29.43
N THR A 243 -4.42 1.74 28.93
CA THR A 243 -5.81 1.69 28.46
C THR A 243 -5.87 1.99 26.98
N GLN A 244 -6.98 1.61 26.32
CA GLN A 244 -7.18 1.91 24.90
C GLN A 244 -7.10 3.41 24.62
N ASP A 245 -7.77 4.24 25.43
CA ASP A 245 -7.78 5.69 25.22
C ASP A 245 -6.39 6.33 25.41
N ASN A 246 -5.61 5.85 26.38
CA ASN A 246 -4.24 6.33 26.57
C ASN A 246 -3.32 5.88 25.43
N LEU A 247 -3.49 4.67 24.89
CA LEU A 247 -2.75 4.25 23.71
C LEU A 247 -3.15 5.07 22.47
N VAL A 248 -4.44 5.37 22.30
CA VAL A 248 -4.92 6.23 21.21
C VAL A 248 -4.31 7.62 21.33
N ARG A 249 -4.30 8.20 22.54
CA ARG A 249 -3.64 9.49 22.81
C ARG A 249 -2.15 9.44 22.47
N TRP A 250 -1.44 8.42 22.95
CA TRP A 250 -0.01 8.23 22.69
C TRP A 250 0.32 8.10 21.20
N ILE A 251 -0.47 7.32 20.45
CA ILE A 251 -0.24 7.08 19.01
C ILE A 251 -0.47 8.34 18.18
N ARG A 252 -1.46 9.15 18.55
CA ARG A 252 -1.83 10.35 17.79
C ARG A 252 -0.98 11.57 18.14
N ASP A 253 -0.62 11.71 19.42
CA ASP A 253 0.12 12.85 19.95
C ASP A 253 1.16 12.39 20.99
N PRO A 254 2.27 11.76 20.55
CA PRO A 254 3.30 11.28 21.45
C PRO A 254 4.00 12.44 22.19
N HIS A 255 4.28 13.56 21.52
CA HIS A 255 4.97 14.70 22.12
C HIS A 255 4.11 15.49 23.13
N GLY A 256 2.77 15.46 23.00
CA GLY A 256 1.85 15.99 24.02
C GLY A 256 1.69 15.09 25.26
N VAL A 257 2.24 13.86 25.23
CA VAL A 257 2.32 12.96 26.39
C VAL A 257 3.73 13.00 26.99
N ASP A 258 4.76 12.87 26.15
CA ASP A 258 6.17 12.96 26.53
C ASP A 258 6.92 13.84 25.52
N PRO A 259 7.24 15.10 25.86
CA PRO A 259 7.95 16.02 24.97
C PRO A 259 9.34 15.55 24.54
N HIS A 260 9.93 14.59 25.25
CA HIS A 260 11.28 14.08 24.97
C HIS A 260 11.28 12.76 24.20
N THR A 261 10.10 12.22 23.88
CA THR A 261 10.03 10.95 23.16
C THR A 261 10.59 11.07 21.74
N PRO A 262 11.34 10.06 21.26
CA PRO A 262 11.77 10.00 19.86
C PRO A 262 10.64 9.54 18.91
N MET A 263 9.46 9.12 19.43
CA MET A 263 8.34 8.71 18.60
C MET A 263 7.72 9.93 17.90
N PRO A 264 7.74 10.00 16.55
CA PRO A 264 7.24 11.18 15.83
C PRO A 264 5.72 11.18 15.74
N VAL A 265 5.15 12.35 15.45
CA VAL A 265 3.74 12.48 15.04
C VAL A 265 3.58 11.91 13.63
N LEU A 266 2.90 10.76 13.52
CA LEU A 266 2.72 10.03 12.25
C LEU A 266 1.46 10.45 11.46
N GLY A 267 0.64 11.36 12.01
CA GLY A 267 -0.62 11.76 11.37
C GLY A 267 -1.71 10.69 11.42
N VAL A 268 -1.67 9.80 12.42
CA VAL A 268 -2.66 8.72 12.58
C VAL A 268 -4.03 9.30 12.89
N SER A 269 -5.04 8.92 12.12
CA SER A 269 -6.43 9.32 12.38
C SER A 269 -6.97 8.69 13.68
N GLU A 270 -8.04 9.26 14.24
CA GLU A 270 -8.66 8.65 15.43
C GLU A 270 -9.12 7.21 15.17
N ARG A 271 -9.73 6.99 14.00
CA ARG A 271 -10.20 5.67 13.60
C ARG A 271 -9.05 4.67 13.54
N ASP A 272 -7.97 5.03 12.88
CA ASP A 272 -6.80 4.16 12.73
C ASP A 272 -6.19 3.85 14.10
N ALA A 273 -6.04 4.86 14.97
CA ALA A 273 -5.52 4.66 16.31
C ALA A 273 -6.41 3.70 17.13
N ARG A 274 -7.74 3.82 17.05
CA ARG A 274 -8.66 2.89 17.72
C ARG A 274 -8.51 1.46 17.20
N ASP A 275 -8.40 1.28 15.88
CA ASP A 275 -8.19 -0.04 15.26
C ASP A 275 -6.82 -0.63 15.65
N MET A 276 -5.75 0.16 15.58
CA MET A 276 -4.39 -0.23 15.98
C MET A 276 -4.37 -0.69 17.44
N THR A 277 -4.97 0.06 18.34
CA THR A 277 -4.99 -0.28 19.77
C THR A 277 -5.83 -1.51 20.07
N ALA A 278 -6.95 -1.70 19.36
CA ALA A 278 -7.73 -2.94 19.42
C ALA A 278 -6.88 -4.15 19.03
N TYR A 279 -5.97 -4.02 18.05
CA TYR A 279 -5.03 -5.08 17.72
C TYR A 279 -3.94 -5.26 18.79
N LEU A 280 -3.32 -4.17 19.25
CA LEU A 280 -2.20 -4.24 20.18
C LEU A 280 -2.61 -4.76 21.57
N LEU A 281 -3.84 -4.52 21.99
CA LEU A 281 -4.39 -5.03 23.25
C LEU A 281 -4.76 -6.52 23.19
N THR A 282 -4.67 -7.17 22.02
CA THR A 282 -4.73 -8.64 21.91
C THR A 282 -3.34 -9.30 21.94
N ARG A 283 -2.26 -8.53 22.14
CA ARG A 283 -0.86 -8.99 22.05
C ARG A 283 -0.13 -8.96 23.38
#